data_AF-A0A0W7X6Y6-F1
#
_entry.id   AF-A0A0W7X6Y6-F1
#
_cell.length_a   1.000
_cell.length_b   1.000
_cell.length_c   1.000
_cell.angle_alpha   90.00
_cell.angle_beta   90.00
_cell.angle_gamma   90.00
#
_symmetry.space_group_name_H-M   'P 1'
#
loop_
_entity.id
_entity.type
_entity.pdbx_description
1 polymer ?
#
loop_
_entity_poly.entity_id
_entity_poly.type
_entity_poly.pdbx_seq_one_letter_code
_entity_poly.pdbx_strand_id
1 'polypeptide(L)'
;MRDVSMAIRICVAPGVCSLTPEQNAGTVCVWCPAALLPGEGIDLGGSGPWLPHACPACYHAQTAALATYYDWIEHHQQCEPCRSVPCEQSLALRHAAMRAREEAGRPPPLCASCLEVIGPGEGCIPLVWDGNGRPVLSILHTGPCAYPRRGFSIHVPPPAGGEW
;
A
#
# COMPACT_ATOMS: atom_id res chain seq x y z
N MET A 1 -5.45 -11.36 11.88
CA MET A 1 -4.96 -10.62 10.71
C MET A 1 -6.05 -9.63 10.33
N ARG A 2 -5.74 -8.33 10.16
CA ARG A 2 -6.73 -7.30 9.81
C ARG A 2 -7.37 -7.64 8.46
N ASP A 3 -8.70 -7.56 8.38
CA ASP A 3 -9.38 -7.64 7.09
C ASP A 3 -9.11 -6.37 6.29
N VAL A 4 -8.46 -6.53 5.14
CA VAL A 4 -8.07 -5.44 4.23
C VAL A 4 -8.66 -5.64 2.83
N SER A 5 -9.64 -6.52 2.67
CA SER A 5 -10.18 -6.93 1.36
C SER A 5 -10.65 -5.73 0.53
N MET A 6 -11.40 -4.80 1.14
CA MET A 6 -11.83 -3.56 0.46
C MET A 6 -10.65 -2.62 0.16
N ALA A 7 -9.68 -2.53 1.07
CA ALA A 7 -8.52 -1.67 0.92
C ALA A 7 -7.56 -2.17 -0.18
N ILE A 8 -7.51 -3.49 -0.45
CA ILE A 8 -6.77 -4.05 -1.60
C ILE A 8 -7.31 -3.47 -2.90
N ARG A 9 -8.63 -3.47 -3.09
CA ARG A 9 -9.28 -2.91 -4.27
C ARG A 9 -8.96 -1.42 -4.45
N ILE A 10 -9.00 -0.66 -3.37
CA ILE A 10 -8.90 0.81 -3.42
C ILE A 10 -7.44 1.26 -3.57
N CYS A 11 -6.52 0.64 -2.83
CA CYS A 11 -5.16 1.14 -2.65
C CYS A 11 -4.12 0.39 -3.48
N VAL A 12 -4.43 -0.83 -3.96
CA VAL A 12 -3.41 -1.75 -4.49
C VAL A 12 -3.74 -2.28 -5.89
N ALA A 13 -5.02 -2.46 -6.22
CA ALA A 13 -5.41 -2.91 -7.56
C ALA A 13 -5.01 -1.85 -8.61
N PRO A 14 -4.28 -2.24 -9.67
CA PRO A 14 -3.91 -1.32 -10.74
C PRO A 14 -5.16 -0.78 -11.47
N GLY A 15 -5.09 0.47 -11.92
CA GLY A 15 -6.18 1.09 -12.68
C GLY A 15 -6.33 0.45 -14.07
N VAL A 16 -7.54 0.53 -14.64
CA VAL A 16 -7.89 -0.07 -15.95
C VAL A 16 -6.89 0.25 -17.08
N CYS A 17 -6.35 1.47 -17.12
CA CYS A 17 -5.41 1.90 -18.15
C CYS A 17 -4.00 1.28 -18.03
N SER A 18 -3.70 0.61 -16.91
CA SER A 18 -2.40 -0.01 -16.64
C SER A 18 -2.39 -1.53 -16.83
N LEU A 19 -3.55 -2.12 -17.08
CA LEU A 19 -3.75 -3.56 -17.23
C LEU A 19 -3.89 -3.95 -18.70
N THR A 20 -3.42 -5.15 -19.05
CA THR A 20 -3.71 -5.74 -20.36
C THR A 20 -5.20 -6.10 -20.47
N PRO A 21 -5.74 -6.33 -21.69
CA PRO A 21 -7.11 -6.80 -21.86
C PRO A 21 -7.43 -8.07 -21.05
N GLU A 22 -6.48 -9.01 -20.98
CA GLU A 22 -6.64 -10.28 -20.25
C GLU A 22 -6.71 -10.05 -18.73
N GLN A 23 -5.88 -9.15 -18.20
CA GLN A 23 -5.93 -8.76 -16.79
C GLN A 23 -7.20 -8.00 -16.45
N ASN A 24 -7.66 -7.11 -17.34
CA ASN A 24 -8.94 -6.41 -17.21
C ASN A 24 -10.13 -7.38 -17.25
N ALA A 25 -10.04 -8.45 -18.03
CA ALA A 25 -11.07 -9.49 -18.11
C ALA A 25 -11.00 -10.52 -16.96
N GLY A 26 -10.01 -10.43 -16.07
CA GLY A 26 -9.85 -11.37 -14.96
C GLY A 26 -9.31 -12.75 -15.34
N THR A 27 -8.76 -12.90 -16.55
CA THR A 27 -8.19 -14.19 -17.02
C THR A 27 -6.70 -14.31 -16.74
N VAL A 28 -6.04 -13.22 -16.32
CA VAL A 28 -4.65 -13.17 -15.88
C VAL A 28 -4.58 -12.38 -14.59
N CYS A 29 -3.71 -12.80 -13.66
CA CYS A 29 -3.47 -12.08 -12.42
C CYS A 29 -3.03 -10.63 -12.68
N VAL A 30 -3.59 -9.67 -11.95
CA VAL A 30 -3.24 -8.25 -12.11
C VAL A 30 -1.80 -7.90 -11.69
N TRP A 31 -1.11 -8.78 -10.95
CA TRP A 31 0.24 -8.52 -10.43
C TRP A 31 1.32 -9.45 -10.99
N CYS A 32 0.96 -10.51 -11.71
CA CYS A 32 1.94 -11.44 -12.29
C CYS A 32 1.38 -12.07 -13.58
N PRO A 33 2.22 -12.67 -14.44
CA PRO A 33 1.76 -13.22 -15.72
C PRO A 33 0.99 -14.55 -15.59
N ALA A 34 0.60 -14.96 -14.37
CA ALA A 34 -0.12 -16.21 -14.17
C ALA A 34 -1.52 -16.13 -14.78
N ALA A 35 -1.82 -17.06 -15.69
CA ALA A 35 -3.17 -17.29 -16.19
C ALA A 35 -4.06 -17.82 -15.06
N LEU A 36 -5.33 -17.42 -15.08
CA LEU A 36 -6.35 -17.83 -14.12
C LEU A 36 -7.39 -18.66 -14.87
N LEU A 37 -7.59 -19.91 -14.45
CA LEU A 37 -8.70 -20.69 -14.99
C LEU A 37 -10.02 -20.11 -14.45
N PRO A 38 -11.14 -20.33 -15.16
CA PRO A 38 -12.45 -19.91 -14.69
C PRO A 38 -12.72 -20.37 -13.25
N GLY A 39 -12.90 -19.43 -12.34
CA GLY A 39 -13.18 -19.68 -10.92
C GLY A 39 -11.96 -19.82 -10.00
N GLU A 40 -10.72 -19.77 -10.51
CA GLU A 40 -9.51 -19.88 -9.69
C GLU A 40 -8.96 -18.53 -9.20
N GLY A 41 -9.33 -17.43 -9.86
CA GLY A 41 -8.96 -16.08 -9.47
C GLY A 41 -9.74 -15.57 -8.27
N ILE A 42 -9.08 -14.81 -7.40
CA ILE A 42 -9.75 -14.03 -6.36
C ILE A 42 -10.22 -12.72 -7.00
N ASP A 43 -11.54 -12.53 -7.05
CA ASP A 43 -12.17 -11.30 -7.51
C ASP A 43 -11.78 -10.14 -6.58
N LEU A 44 -11.17 -9.10 -7.13
CA LEU A 44 -10.81 -7.88 -6.40
C LEU A 44 -11.92 -6.83 -6.42
N GLY A 45 -13.10 -7.21 -6.94
CA GLY A 45 -14.19 -6.32 -7.30
C GLY A 45 -13.90 -5.54 -8.58
N GLY A 46 -14.91 -4.92 -9.15
CA GLY A 46 -14.77 -4.29 -10.45
C GLY A 46 -16.04 -3.59 -10.90
N SER A 47 -16.02 -3.05 -12.11
CA SER A 47 -17.22 -2.53 -12.77
C SER A 47 -17.02 -2.46 -14.28
N GLY A 48 -18.03 -2.86 -15.04
CA GLY A 48 -17.99 -2.85 -16.49
C GLY A 48 -16.87 -3.75 -17.03
N PRO A 49 -15.99 -3.27 -17.93
CA PRO A 49 -14.92 -4.08 -18.52
C PRO A 49 -13.72 -4.28 -17.58
N TRP A 50 -13.73 -3.69 -16.39
CA TRP A 50 -12.66 -3.83 -15.39
C TRP A 50 -13.10 -4.83 -14.33
N LEU A 51 -12.67 -6.09 -14.49
CA LEU A 51 -12.94 -7.24 -13.62
C LEU A 51 -11.61 -7.84 -13.11
N PRO A 52 -10.80 -7.06 -12.36
CA PRO A 52 -9.47 -7.49 -11.94
C PRO A 52 -9.53 -8.71 -11.01
N HIS A 53 -8.73 -9.73 -11.32
CA HIS A 53 -8.56 -10.91 -10.48
C HIS A 53 -7.09 -11.09 -10.08
N ALA A 54 -6.89 -11.72 -8.92
CA ALA A 54 -5.57 -12.07 -8.42
C ALA A 54 -5.41 -13.59 -8.29
N CYS A 55 -4.21 -14.10 -8.56
CA CYS A 55 -3.87 -15.45 -8.10
C CYS A 55 -3.73 -15.44 -6.56
N PRO A 56 -3.95 -16.59 -5.88
CA PRO A 56 -3.88 -16.68 -4.43
C PRO A 56 -2.56 -16.18 -3.84
N ALA A 57 -1.43 -16.52 -4.47
CA ALA A 57 -0.11 -16.11 -4.00
C ALA A 57 0.05 -14.58 -3.98
N CYS A 58 -0.29 -13.90 -5.08
CA CYS A 58 -0.19 -12.44 -5.13
C CYS A 58 -1.23 -11.77 -4.22
N TYR A 59 -2.43 -12.32 -4.11
CA TYR A 59 -3.43 -11.82 -3.18
C TYR A 59 -2.92 -11.82 -1.74
N HIS A 60 -2.36 -12.93 -1.27
CA HIS A 60 -1.81 -13.03 0.08
C HIS A 60 -0.62 -12.09 0.30
N ALA A 61 0.30 -11.99 -0.67
CA ALA A 61 1.44 -11.08 -0.57
C ALA A 61 1.00 -9.60 -0.49
N GLN A 62 0.05 -9.19 -1.34
CA GLN A 62 -0.49 -7.82 -1.30
C GLN A 62 -1.30 -7.54 -0.03
N THR A 63 -2.04 -8.54 0.47
CA THR A 63 -2.75 -8.46 1.75
C THR A 63 -1.77 -8.23 2.90
N ALA A 64 -0.70 -9.02 2.96
CA ALA A 64 0.32 -8.90 4.00
C ALA A 64 1.05 -7.54 3.95
N ALA A 65 1.42 -7.09 2.76
CA ALA A 65 2.02 -5.76 2.56
C ALA A 65 1.11 -4.63 3.03
N LEU A 66 -0.20 -4.74 2.76
CA LEU A 66 -1.17 -3.73 3.16
C LEU A 66 -1.47 -3.75 4.66
N ALA A 67 -1.63 -4.94 5.25
CA ALA A 67 -1.88 -5.09 6.67
C ALA A 67 -0.71 -4.55 7.52
N THR A 68 0.52 -4.95 7.19
CA THR A 68 1.72 -4.47 7.89
C THR A 68 1.92 -2.96 7.74
N TYR A 69 1.58 -2.40 6.57
CA TYR A 69 1.58 -0.95 6.39
C TYR A 69 0.55 -0.27 7.29
N TYR A 70 -0.68 -0.78 7.37
CA TYR A 70 -1.72 -0.23 8.24
C TYR A 70 -1.35 -0.29 9.73
N ASP A 71 -0.77 -1.39 10.18
CA ASP A 71 -0.28 -1.53 11.56
C ASP A 71 0.81 -0.49 11.85
N TRP A 72 1.69 -0.23 10.87
CA TRP A 72 2.73 0.79 11.00
C TRP A 72 2.17 2.22 11.07
N ILE A 73 1.26 2.62 10.17
CA ILE A 73 0.69 3.97 10.19
C ILE A 73 -0.19 4.20 11.42
N GLU A 74 -0.96 3.20 11.85
CA GLU A 74 -1.79 3.30 13.05
C GLU A 74 -0.92 3.53 14.30
N HIS A 75 0.13 2.73 14.46
CA HIS A 75 1.08 2.94 15.54
C HIS A 75 1.72 4.33 15.46
N HIS A 76 2.17 4.76 14.28
CA HIS A 76 2.80 6.07 14.11
C HIS A 76 1.87 7.23 14.49
N GLN A 77 0.56 7.11 14.24
CA GLN A 77 -0.44 8.13 14.57
C GLN A 77 -0.80 8.16 16.07
N GLN A 78 -0.79 6.99 16.74
CA GLN A 78 -1.24 6.86 18.13
C GLN A 78 -0.09 6.93 19.15
N CYS A 79 1.14 6.66 18.75
CA CYS A 79 2.28 6.60 19.65
C CYS A 79 2.88 8.00 19.88
N GLU A 80 2.67 8.59 21.06
CA GLU A 80 3.22 9.90 21.44
C GLU A 80 4.75 9.99 21.25
N PRO A 81 5.56 8.99 21.68
CA PRO A 81 7.01 8.99 21.40
C PRO A 81 7.37 9.16 19.92
N CYS A 82 6.61 8.54 19.01
CA CYS A 82 6.90 8.56 17.58
C CYS A 82 6.74 9.93 16.92
N ARG A 83 6.20 10.93 17.63
CA ARG A 83 6.08 12.31 17.12
C ARG A 83 7.42 13.01 17.00
N SER A 84 8.39 12.65 17.83
CA SER A 84 9.74 13.23 17.82
C SER A 84 10.77 12.25 17.25
N VAL A 85 10.77 11.01 17.73
CA VAL A 85 11.73 9.97 17.35
C VAL A 85 11.01 8.63 17.24
N PRO A 86 11.21 7.84 16.16
CA PRO A 86 10.61 6.51 16.06
C PRO A 86 11.00 5.63 17.25
N CYS A 87 10.00 5.06 17.94
CA CYS A 87 10.25 4.08 18.98
C CYS A 87 10.64 2.70 18.38
N GLU A 88 11.14 1.80 19.21
CA GLU A 88 11.56 0.45 18.78
C GLU A 88 10.44 -0.31 18.07
N GLN A 89 9.20 -0.22 18.58
CA GLN A 89 8.04 -0.86 17.94
C GLN A 89 7.76 -0.29 16.54
N SER A 90 7.85 1.03 16.36
CA SER A 90 7.70 1.66 15.05
C SER A 90 8.79 1.22 14.08
N LEU A 91 10.03 1.06 14.55
CA LEU A 91 11.14 0.54 13.74
C LEU A 91 10.89 -0.92 13.31
N ALA A 92 10.40 -1.76 14.22
CA ALA A 92 10.03 -3.15 13.91
C ALA A 92 8.88 -3.22 12.87
N LEU A 93 7.83 -2.41 13.05
CA LEU A 93 6.71 -2.31 12.12
C LEU A 93 7.14 -1.80 10.74
N ARG A 94 8.03 -0.79 10.70
CA ARG A 94 8.66 -0.31 9.46
C ARG A 94 9.36 -1.45 8.73
N HIS A 95 10.22 -2.20 9.41
CA HIS A 95 10.95 -3.31 8.79
C HIS A 95 10.02 -4.40 8.27
N ALA A 96 8.97 -4.74 9.04
CA ALA A 96 7.95 -5.68 8.60
C ALA A 96 7.21 -5.19 7.35
N ALA A 97 6.80 -3.92 7.31
CA ALA A 97 6.13 -3.32 6.17
C ALA A 97 7.02 -3.28 4.92
N MET A 98 8.30 -2.91 5.05
CA MET A 98 9.23 -2.88 3.91
C MET A 98 9.49 -4.28 3.34
N ARG A 99 9.66 -5.28 4.22
CA ARG A 99 9.83 -6.67 3.80
C ARG A 99 8.60 -7.20 3.07
N ALA A 100 7.41 -7.04 3.65
CA ALA A 100 6.18 -7.51 3.03
C ALA A 100 5.91 -6.81 1.68
N ARG A 101 6.29 -5.53 1.57
CA ARG A 101 6.21 -4.75 0.33
C ARG A 101 7.14 -5.30 -0.76
N GLU A 102 8.36 -5.69 -0.40
CA GLU A 102 9.33 -6.34 -1.30
C GLU A 102 8.85 -7.73 -1.73
N GLU A 103 8.39 -8.56 -0.79
CA GLU A 103 7.80 -9.89 -1.07
C GLU A 103 6.58 -9.81 -1.99
N ALA A 104 5.81 -8.72 -1.91
CA ALA A 104 4.70 -8.42 -2.81
C ALA A 104 5.13 -7.91 -4.20
N GLY A 105 6.43 -7.86 -4.50
CA GLY A 105 6.98 -7.46 -5.79
C GLY A 105 6.79 -5.98 -6.13
N ARG A 106 6.56 -5.11 -5.13
CA ARG A 106 6.37 -3.68 -5.38
C ARG A 106 7.72 -3.01 -5.70
N PRO A 107 7.77 -2.04 -6.64
CA PRO A 107 9.01 -1.35 -7.01
C PRO A 107 9.59 -0.61 -5.81
N PRO A 108 10.90 -0.31 -5.68
CA PRO A 108 11.46 0.34 -4.49
C PRO A 108 10.65 1.57 -4.00
N PRO A 109 10.49 1.78 -2.68
CA PRO A 109 9.70 2.87 -2.15
C PRO A 109 10.34 4.22 -2.48
N LEU A 110 9.54 5.16 -2.99
CA LEU A 110 9.95 6.53 -3.20
C LEU A 110 9.46 7.40 -2.05
N CYS A 111 10.27 8.37 -1.65
CA CYS A 111 9.84 9.42 -0.74
C CYS A 111 8.81 10.31 -1.44
N ALA A 112 7.61 10.46 -0.87
CA ALA A 112 6.56 11.26 -1.48
C ALA A 112 6.91 12.76 -1.62
N SER A 113 7.91 13.27 -0.88
CA SER A 113 8.34 14.67 -0.96
C SER A 113 9.41 14.92 -2.03
N CYS A 114 10.54 14.20 -1.98
CA CYS A 114 11.64 14.40 -2.92
C CYS A 114 11.62 13.46 -4.14
N LEU A 115 10.77 12.43 -4.14
CA LEU A 115 10.68 11.40 -5.18
C LEU A 115 11.93 10.52 -5.34
N GLU A 116 12.90 10.64 -4.43
CA GLU A 116 14.06 9.76 -4.38
C GLU A 116 13.72 8.40 -3.77
N VAL A 117 14.44 7.37 -4.21
CA VAL A 117 14.35 6.02 -3.63
C VAL A 117 14.80 6.06 -2.18
N ILE A 118 14.01 5.45 -1.29
CA ILE A 118 14.39 5.27 0.11
C ILE A 118 15.27 4.03 0.19
N GLY A 119 16.55 4.26 0.48
CA GLY A 119 17.56 3.20 0.56
C GLY A 119 17.43 2.31 1.80
N PRO A 120 18.08 1.14 1.80
CA PRO A 120 18.18 0.29 2.99
C PRO A 120 18.77 1.05 4.18
N GLY A 121 18.13 0.96 5.34
CA GLY A 121 18.58 1.62 6.57
C GLY A 121 18.23 3.11 6.68
N GLU A 122 17.76 3.75 5.61
CA GLU A 122 17.32 5.15 5.67
C GLU A 122 16.11 5.33 6.60
N GLY A 123 16.11 6.45 7.31
CA GLY A 123 15.00 6.85 8.18
C GLY A 123 13.78 7.23 7.35
N CYS A 124 12.63 6.61 7.64
CA CYS A 124 11.37 6.94 6.97
C CYS A 124 10.15 6.68 7.87
N ILE A 125 9.04 7.36 7.55
CA ILE A 125 7.75 7.27 8.22
C ILE A 125 6.63 6.99 7.20
N PRO A 126 5.52 6.34 7.63
CA PRO A 126 4.40 6.10 6.76
C PRO A 126 3.57 7.39 6.60
N LEU A 127 2.94 7.55 5.44
CA LEU A 127 2.08 8.67 5.08
C LEU A 127 0.84 8.16 4.35
N VAL A 128 -0.33 8.68 4.72
CA VAL A 128 -1.55 8.52 3.92
C VAL A 128 -2.03 9.92 3.51
N TRP A 129 -2.37 10.07 2.23
CA TRP A 129 -2.88 11.32 1.67
C TRP A 129 -3.95 11.04 0.61
N ASP A 130 -4.77 12.03 0.29
CA ASP A 130 -5.80 11.88 -0.74
C ASP A 130 -5.22 12.16 -2.13
N GLY A 131 -5.19 11.12 -2.98
CA GLY A 131 -4.80 11.22 -4.38
C GLY A 131 -6.00 11.00 -5.28
N ASN A 132 -6.58 12.09 -5.79
CA ASN A 132 -7.75 12.07 -6.66
C ASN A 132 -8.96 11.33 -6.04
N GLY A 133 -9.27 11.58 -4.76
CA GLY A 133 -10.40 10.98 -4.06
C GLY A 133 -10.16 9.53 -3.61
N ARG A 134 -8.90 9.08 -3.58
CA ARG A 134 -8.52 7.77 -3.07
C ARG A 134 -7.35 7.89 -2.10
N PRO A 135 -7.34 7.10 -1.00
CA PRO A 135 -6.19 7.07 -0.11
C PRO A 135 -4.96 6.51 -0.84
N VAL A 136 -3.88 7.28 -0.82
CA VAL A 136 -2.57 6.88 -1.34
C VAL A 136 -1.66 6.58 -0.16
N LEU A 137 -1.14 5.34 -0.15
CA LEU A 137 -0.16 4.88 0.84
C LEU A 137 1.23 5.27 0.35
N SER A 138 1.97 6.02 1.15
CA SER A 138 3.24 6.64 0.77
C SER A 138 4.21 6.66 1.92
N ILE A 139 5.48 6.96 1.65
CA ILE A 139 6.51 6.97 2.67
C ILE A 139 7.26 8.31 2.56
N LEU A 140 7.70 8.86 3.68
CA LEU A 140 8.53 10.07 3.73
C LEU A 140 9.84 9.78 4.44
N HIS A 141 10.94 10.41 4.01
CA HIS A 141 12.17 10.46 4.80
C HIS A 141 11.94 11.16 6.15
N THR A 142 12.58 10.67 7.22
CA THR A 142 12.63 11.35 8.52
C THR A 142 13.85 12.25 8.68
N GLY A 143 14.86 12.08 7.81
CA GLY A 143 16.08 12.89 7.77
C GLY A 143 15.98 14.09 6.81
N PRO A 144 17.11 14.72 6.43
CA PRO A 144 17.13 15.81 5.46
C PRO A 144 16.63 15.31 4.10
N CYS A 145 15.36 15.57 3.84
CA CYS A 145 14.76 15.40 2.52
C CYS A 145 15.22 16.57 1.66
N ALA A 146 15.74 16.29 0.45
CA ALA A 146 16.26 17.32 -0.46
C ALA A 146 15.21 18.40 -0.84
N TYR A 147 13.93 18.13 -0.62
CA TYR A 147 12.84 19.09 -0.79
C TYR A 147 12.05 19.28 0.52
N PRO A 148 11.85 20.54 0.98
CA PRO A 148 10.94 20.80 2.08
C PRO A 148 9.54 20.31 1.73
N ARG A 149 8.80 19.81 2.73
CA ARG A 149 7.48 19.17 2.56
C ARG A 149 6.63 19.95 1.57
N ARG A 150 6.34 19.37 0.39
CA ARG A 150 5.24 19.86 -0.45
C ARG A 150 3.98 19.81 0.43
N GLY A 151 3.11 20.80 0.33
CA GLY A 151 1.92 20.94 1.18
C GLY A 151 0.88 19.84 0.96
N PHE A 152 1.24 18.60 1.28
CA PHE A 152 0.33 17.47 1.31
C PHE A 152 -0.63 17.67 2.49
N SER A 153 -1.92 17.80 2.18
CA SER A 153 -2.95 17.62 3.20
C SER A 153 -2.90 16.16 3.65
N ILE A 154 -2.36 15.93 4.84
CA ILE A 154 -2.33 14.60 5.46
C ILE A 154 -3.78 14.25 5.80
N HIS A 155 -4.39 13.38 4.99
CA HIS A 155 -5.67 12.79 5.32
C HIS A 155 -5.41 11.56 6.19
N VAL A 156 -5.81 11.65 7.45
CA VAL A 156 -5.91 10.48 8.33
C VAL A 156 -7.24 9.81 8.01
N PRO A 157 -7.27 8.65 7.33
CA PRO A 157 -8.52 7.91 7.20
C PRO A 157 -9.02 7.53 8.59
N PRO A 158 -10.34 7.55 8.84
CA PRO A 158 -10.90 7.09 10.10
C PRO A 158 -10.48 5.63 10.36
N PRO A 159 -10.35 5.22 11.64
CA PRO A 159 -10.05 3.84 11.97
C PRO A 159 -11.08 2.92 11.30
N ALA A 160 -10.60 1.78 10.77
CA ALA A 160 -11.44 0.74 10.21
C ALA A 160 -12.41 0.25 11.29
N GLY A 161 -13.65 0.75 11.27
CA GLY A 161 -14.64 0.54 12.34
C GLY A 161 -15.63 1.69 12.56
N GLY A 162 -15.44 2.86 11.93
CA GLY A 162 -16.46 3.90 11.88
C GLY A 162 -17.50 3.60 10.81
N GLU A 163 -18.68 3.14 11.21
CA GLU A 163 -19.87 3.11 10.35
C GLU A 163 -20.25 4.55 9.94
N TRP A 164 -20.64 4.73 8.68
CA TRP A 164 -21.18 5.98 8.14
C TRP A 164 -22.67 6.10 8.44
#